data_AF-A0A9Y2ATG5-F1
#
_entry.id   AF-A0A9Y2ATG5-F1
#
_cell.length_a   1.000
_cell.length_b   1.000
_cell.length_c   1.000
_cell.angle_alpha   90.00
_cell.angle_beta   90.00
_cell.angle_gamma   90.00
#
_symmetry.space_group_name_H-M   'P 1'
#
loop_
_entity.id
_entity.type
_entity.pdbx_description
1 polymer ?
#
loop_
_entity_poly.entity_id
_entity_poly.type
_entity_poly.pdbx_seq_one_letter_code
_entity_poly.pdbx_strand_id
1 'polypeptide(L)'
;MDSAALDRLSGFRRRFLVTPSAGQVIAAVEDDYHSMAVILHHDGVVVTEVDSILDRLPWTTCPGASAILQGTFTGVPLADVAGRGEKKANCTHLHDLMVLAAAHATDQAPTRYEIVACDPVDGLSVAEIRRDGTPVLQFAHRGHVMERPDAIAGESLLKLREWIEGLEGREREAARLLQWGAILGNGRLIPMERQSTATRVPPNCYTFQPENAVRARRVGKIIDFSGGALVPLDHFDGTRYRQR
;
A
#
# COMPACT_ATOMS: atom_id res chain seq x y z
N MET A 1 -21.39 7.28 -0.51
CA MET A 1 -21.38 7.83 -1.88
C MET A 1 -21.31 6.65 -2.83
N ASP A 2 -22.01 6.65 -3.97
CA ASP A 2 -21.84 5.52 -4.91
C ASP A 2 -20.47 5.58 -5.61
N SER A 3 -19.99 4.42 -6.08
CA SER A 3 -18.68 4.25 -6.69
C SER A 3 -18.48 5.15 -7.92
N ALA A 4 -19.51 5.32 -8.75
CA ALA A 4 -19.41 6.11 -9.98
C ALA A 4 -19.27 7.61 -9.67
N ALA A 5 -19.96 8.11 -8.65
CA ALA A 5 -19.82 9.47 -8.17
C ALA A 5 -18.42 9.70 -7.59
N LEU A 6 -17.91 8.75 -6.81
CA LEU A 6 -16.56 8.84 -6.23
C LEU A 6 -15.47 8.87 -7.31
N ASP A 7 -15.60 8.07 -8.37
CA ASP A 7 -14.62 7.99 -9.45
C ASP A 7 -14.45 9.30 -10.23
N ARG A 8 -15.50 10.13 -10.29
CA ARG A 8 -15.49 11.44 -10.96
C ARG A 8 -14.80 12.54 -10.15
N LEU A 9 -14.55 12.32 -8.87
CA LEU A 9 -13.91 13.31 -8.01
C LEU A 9 -12.39 13.29 -8.17
N SER A 10 -11.75 14.47 -8.10
CA SER A 10 -10.29 14.53 -7.95
C SER A 10 -9.85 13.74 -6.71
N GLY A 11 -8.70 13.09 -6.78
CA GLY A 11 -8.13 12.43 -5.61
C GLY A 11 -7.10 11.36 -5.93
N PHE A 12 -6.65 10.72 -4.86
CA PHE A 12 -5.69 9.65 -4.90
C PHE A 12 -6.28 8.39 -5.55
N ARG A 13 -5.49 7.73 -6.38
CA ARG A 13 -5.79 6.40 -6.91
C ARG A 13 -4.64 5.46 -6.61
N ARG A 14 -4.95 4.25 -6.18
CA ARG A 14 -3.95 3.22 -5.91
C ARG A 14 -4.47 1.87 -6.35
N ARG A 15 -3.64 1.11 -7.06
CA ARG A 15 -3.97 -0.26 -7.45
C ARG A 15 -2.92 -1.22 -6.93
N PHE A 16 -3.38 -2.37 -6.46
CA PHE A 16 -2.55 -3.54 -6.23
C PHE A 16 -2.93 -4.64 -7.22
N LEU A 17 -1.93 -5.37 -7.69
CA LEU A 17 -2.13 -6.61 -8.43
C LEU A 17 -1.31 -7.71 -7.76
N VAL A 18 -1.98 -8.75 -7.30
CA VAL A 18 -1.37 -9.93 -6.70
C VAL A 18 -1.52 -11.08 -7.69
N THR A 19 -0.40 -11.64 -8.13
CA THR A 19 -0.35 -12.69 -9.16
C THR A 19 0.34 -13.92 -8.57
N PRO A 20 -0.43 -14.88 -8.03
CA PRO A 20 0.11 -16.13 -7.54
C PRO A 20 0.44 -17.08 -8.71
N SER A 21 1.44 -17.93 -8.48
CA SER A 21 1.89 -18.99 -9.36
C SER A 21 2.57 -20.09 -8.54
N ALA A 22 2.93 -21.22 -9.17
CA ALA A 22 3.56 -22.32 -8.46
C ALA A 22 4.90 -21.88 -7.81
N GLY A 23 4.92 -21.84 -6.47
CA GLY A 23 6.10 -21.48 -5.68
C GLY A 23 6.49 -20.00 -5.72
N GLN A 24 5.64 -19.12 -6.25
CA GLN A 24 5.92 -17.70 -6.36
C GLN A 24 4.65 -16.85 -6.33
N VAL A 25 4.70 -15.70 -5.64
CA VAL A 25 3.70 -14.65 -5.70
C VAL A 25 4.34 -13.31 -6.04
N ILE A 26 3.79 -12.61 -7.02
CA ILE A 26 4.17 -11.22 -7.31
C ILE A 26 3.06 -10.29 -6.81
N ALA A 27 3.39 -9.41 -5.87
CA ALA A 27 2.49 -8.35 -5.42
C ALA A 27 3.04 -6.99 -5.85
N ALA A 28 2.32 -6.32 -6.76
CA ALA A 28 2.67 -5.01 -7.29
C ALA A 28 1.72 -3.93 -6.75
N VAL A 29 2.22 -2.70 -6.66
CA VAL A 29 1.43 -1.52 -6.34
C VAL A 29 1.86 -0.32 -7.18
N GLU A 30 0.88 0.46 -7.61
CA GLU A 30 1.12 1.80 -8.12
C GLU A 30 0.10 2.80 -7.54
N ASP A 31 0.58 3.99 -7.24
CA ASP A 31 -0.19 5.15 -6.79
C ASP A 31 0.47 6.46 -7.20
N ASP A 32 0.00 7.61 -6.74
CA ASP A 32 0.56 8.93 -7.12
C ASP A 32 2.07 9.07 -6.91
N TYR A 33 2.66 8.36 -5.95
CA TYR A 33 4.05 8.52 -5.50
C TYR A 33 4.93 7.29 -5.80
N HIS A 34 4.33 6.12 -5.92
CA HIS A 34 5.03 4.84 -5.93
C HIS A 34 4.65 4.00 -7.13
N SER A 35 5.62 3.25 -7.65
CA SER A 35 5.41 2.09 -8.51
C SER A 35 6.46 1.05 -8.15
N MET A 36 6.03 -0.08 -7.59
CA MET A 36 6.94 -1.10 -7.05
C MET A 36 6.27 -2.48 -6.98
N ALA A 37 7.08 -3.53 -6.83
CA ALA A 37 6.61 -4.89 -6.60
C ALA A 37 7.49 -5.64 -5.59
N VAL A 38 6.89 -6.63 -4.94
CA VAL A 38 7.58 -7.70 -4.20
C VAL A 38 7.37 -9.00 -4.95
N ILE A 39 8.42 -9.79 -5.06
CA ILE A 39 8.40 -11.14 -5.59
C ILE A 39 8.74 -12.06 -4.42
N LEU A 40 7.76 -12.85 -3.99
CA LEU A 40 7.89 -13.82 -2.91
C LEU A 40 8.05 -15.20 -3.52
N HIS A 41 9.11 -15.91 -3.19
CA HIS A 41 9.29 -17.32 -3.53
C HIS A 41 9.02 -18.20 -2.30
N HIS A 42 8.40 -19.36 -2.49
CA HIS A 42 8.07 -20.27 -1.40
C HIS A 42 8.02 -21.74 -1.84
N ASP A 43 8.18 -22.65 -0.89
CA ASP A 43 7.99 -24.10 -1.09
C ASP A 43 6.55 -24.57 -0.77
N GLY A 44 5.67 -23.63 -0.40
CA GLY A 44 4.30 -23.88 0.05
C GLY A 44 4.12 -23.78 1.56
N VAL A 45 5.21 -23.70 2.33
CA VAL A 45 5.20 -23.57 3.79
C VAL A 45 6.07 -22.40 4.25
N VAL A 46 7.23 -22.21 3.64
CA VAL A 46 8.25 -21.23 4.04
C VAL A 46 8.62 -20.33 2.86
N VAL A 47 8.89 -19.07 3.16
CA VAL A 47 9.46 -18.11 2.19
C VAL A 47 10.91 -18.50 1.92
N THR A 48 11.24 -18.84 0.67
CA THR A 48 12.58 -19.29 0.28
C THR A 48 13.46 -18.16 -0.23
N GLU A 49 12.85 -17.14 -0.83
CA GLU A 49 13.53 -15.98 -1.39
C GLU A 49 12.57 -14.80 -1.50
N VAL A 50 13.10 -13.58 -1.46
CA VAL A 50 12.34 -12.34 -1.56
C VAL A 50 13.09 -11.36 -2.45
N ASP A 51 12.42 -10.86 -3.47
CA ASP A 51 12.93 -9.79 -4.32
C ASP A 51 11.98 -8.61 -4.34
N SER A 52 12.50 -7.47 -4.81
CA SER A 52 11.70 -6.27 -4.97
C SER A 52 12.12 -5.46 -6.19
N ILE A 53 11.14 -4.77 -6.76
CA ILE A 53 11.31 -3.88 -7.90
C ILE A 53 10.81 -2.52 -7.50
N LEU A 54 11.59 -1.48 -7.76
CA LEU A 54 11.35 -0.12 -7.30
C LEU A 54 11.42 0.84 -8.50
N ASP A 55 10.40 0.81 -9.35
CA ASP A 55 10.37 1.60 -10.59
C ASP A 55 10.16 3.11 -10.31
N ARG A 56 9.35 3.44 -9.29
CA ARG A 56 9.14 4.81 -8.85
C ARG A 56 9.05 4.90 -7.34
N LEU A 57 9.87 5.79 -6.79
CA LEU A 57 10.11 5.93 -5.35
C LEU A 57 10.32 7.41 -5.00
N PRO A 58 9.86 7.85 -3.82
CA PRO A 58 9.90 9.27 -3.45
C PRO A 58 11.25 9.74 -2.88
N TRP A 59 12.19 8.84 -2.57
CA TRP A 59 13.45 9.20 -1.90
C TRP A 59 14.65 8.40 -2.37
N THR A 60 15.81 9.04 -2.52
CA THR A 60 17.06 8.42 -2.97
C THR A 60 17.53 7.24 -2.12
N THR A 61 17.10 7.15 -0.86
CA THR A 61 17.49 6.06 0.05
C THR A 61 16.54 4.87 0.03
N CYS A 62 15.34 4.98 -0.57
CA CYS A 62 14.39 3.87 -0.63
C CYS A 62 14.97 2.55 -1.19
N PRO A 63 15.89 2.55 -2.19
CA PRO A 63 16.47 1.31 -2.70
C PRO A 63 17.17 0.44 -1.66
N GLY A 64 17.69 1.02 -0.56
CA GLY A 64 18.32 0.24 0.51
C GLY A 64 17.35 -0.65 1.29
N ALA A 65 16.03 -0.41 1.18
CA ALA A 65 15.03 -1.19 1.89
C ALA A 65 14.86 -2.62 1.35
N SER A 66 15.29 -2.89 0.12
CA SER A 66 15.20 -4.22 -0.50
C SER A 66 15.99 -5.27 0.28
N ALA A 67 17.21 -4.93 0.72
CA ALA A 67 18.04 -5.83 1.52
C ALA A 67 17.46 -6.07 2.92
N ILE A 68 16.81 -5.06 3.51
CA ILE A 68 16.11 -5.22 4.80
C ILE A 68 14.92 -6.16 4.65
N LEU A 69 14.14 -6.01 3.58
CA LEU A 69 13.00 -6.88 3.29
C LEU A 69 13.43 -8.35 3.18
N GLN A 70 14.50 -8.61 2.43
CA GLN A 70 15.11 -9.94 2.31
C GLN A 70 15.49 -10.51 3.68
N GLY A 71 16.25 -9.77 4.48
CA GLY A 71 16.67 -10.21 5.80
C GLY A 71 15.51 -10.43 6.79
N THR A 72 14.44 -9.65 6.67
CA THR A 72 13.25 -9.79 7.54
C THR A 72 12.44 -11.04 7.22
N PHE A 73 12.32 -11.43 5.94
CA PHE A 73 11.30 -12.40 5.50
C PHE A 73 11.83 -13.72 4.93
N THR A 74 13.07 -13.81 4.45
CA THR A 74 13.62 -15.09 3.98
C THR A 74 13.70 -16.10 5.13
N GLY A 75 13.23 -17.33 4.89
CA GLY A 75 13.16 -18.41 5.87
C GLY A 75 11.98 -18.32 6.84
N VAL A 76 11.10 -17.33 6.68
CA VAL A 76 9.91 -17.17 7.54
C VAL A 76 8.78 -18.09 7.06
N PRO A 77 8.11 -18.84 7.95
CA PRO A 77 6.90 -19.58 7.58
C PRO A 77 5.82 -18.64 7.04
N LEU A 78 5.16 -19.01 5.95
CA LEU A 78 4.10 -18.20 5.32
C LEU A 78 3.01 -17.79 6.32
N ALA A 79 2.64 -18.70 7.23
CA ALA A 79 1.65 -18.45 8.28
C ALA A 79 2.07 -17.35 9.27
N ASP A 80 3.37 -17.13 9.44
CA ASP A 80 3.92 -16.17 10.41
C ASP A 80 4.21 -14.80 9.80
N VAL A 81 4.21 -14.68 8.46
CA VAL A 81 4.55 -13.43 7.74
C VAL A 81 3.67 -12.27 8.19
N ALA A 82 2.36 -12.47 8.35
CA ALA A 82 1.43 -11.41 8.75
C ALA A 82 1.68 -10.89 10.18
N GLY A 83 2.23 -11.74 11.05
CA GLY A 83 2.61 -11.41 12.42
C GLY A 83 4.04 -10.89 12.56
N ARG A 84 4.84 -10.92 11.48
CA ARG A 84 6.23 -10.48 11.51
C ARG A 84 6.31 -8.99 11.86
N GLY A 85 7.21 -8.66 12.78
CA GLY A 85 7.43 -7.29 13.25
C GLY A 85 8.30 -6.45 12.30
N GLU A 86 9.10 -5.54 12.87
CA GLU A 86 10.14 -4.78 12.13
C GLU A 86 9.59 -3.83 11.03
N LYS A 87 8.29 -3.54 11.04
CA LYS A 87 7.65 -2.62 10.08
C LYS A 87 8.33 -1.25 10.00
N LYS A 88 8.89 -0.74 11.11
CA LYS A 88 9.60 0.55 11.13
C LYS A 88 10.99 0.48 10.48
N ALA A 89 11.68 -0.66 10.62
CA ALA A 89 12.98 -0.88 9.99
C ALA A 89 12.84 -1.08 8.48
N ASN A 90 11.73 -1.68 8.04
CA ASN A 90 11.40 -1.90 6.64
C ASN A 90 10.85 -0.65 5.93
N CYS A 91 10.84 -0.68 4.60
CA CYS A 91 9.92 0.19 3.85
C CYS A 91 8.50 -0.29 4.10
N THR A 92 7.62 0.58 4.61
CA THR A 92 6.23 0.24 4.90
C THR A 92 5.51 -0.33 3.67
N HIS A 93 5.79 0.20 2.47
CA HIS A 93 5.18 -0.28 1.24
C HIS A 93 5.62 -1.69 0.86
N LEU A 94 6.93 -1.98 0.91
CA LEU A 94 7.44 -3.31 0.60
C LEU A 94 7.02 -4.34 1.66
N HIS A 95 7.02 -3.95 2.93
CA HIS A 95 6.53 -4.79 4.02
C HIS A 95 5.06 -5.16 3.82
N ASP A 96 4.20 -4.18 3.53
CA ASP A 96 2.77 -4.42 3.32
C ASP A 96 2.52 -5.25 2.05
N LEU A 97 3.32 -5.06 0.99
CA LEU A 97 3.29 -5.93 -0.20
C LEU A 97 3.74 -7.36 0.09
N MET A 98 4.75 -7.56 0.94
CA MET A 98 5.20 -8.90 1.34
C MET A 98 4.13 -9.64 2.14
N VAL A 99 3.46 -8.94 3.07
CA VAL A 99 2.32 -9.50 3.82
C VAL A 99 1.17 -9.86 2.87
N LEU A 100 0.86 -8.99 1.92
CA LEU A 100 -0.17 -9.24 0.90
C LEU A 100 0.21 -10.43 0.00
N ALA A 101 1.47 -10.53 -0.44
CA ALA A 101 1.95 -11.65 -1.25
C ALA A 101 1.81 -12.99 -0.51
N ALA A 102 2.22 -13.05 0.76
CA ALA A 102 2.15 -14.26 1.56
C ALA A 102 0.70 -14.72 1.81
N ALA A 103 -0.23 -13.78 2.03
CA ALA A 103 -1.64 -14.09 2.21
C ALA A 103 -2.28 -14.75 0.97
N HIS A 104 -1.69 -14.54 -0.22
CA HIS A 104 -2.17 -15.07 -1.51
C HIS A 104 -1.30 -16.22 -2.04
N ALA A 105 -0.38 -16.78 -1.24
CA ALA A 105 0.55 -17.83 -1.67
C ALA A 105 -0.11 -19.15 -2.12
N THR A 106 -1.36 -19.38 -1.73
CA THR A 106 -2.11 -20.58 -2.11
C THR A 106 -3.24 -20.31 -3.12
N ASP A 107 -3.44 -19.04 -3.48
CA ASP A 107 -4.47 -18.64 -4.42
C ASP A 107 -4.15 -19.14 -5.82
N GLN A 108 -5.19 -19.44 -6.60
CA GLN A 108 -5.06 -19.99 -7.95
C GLN A 108 -5.26 -18.94 -9.05
N ALA A 109 -5.68 -17.73 -8.67
CA ALA A 109 -6.02 -16.67 -9.59
C ALA A 109 -5.46 -15.33 -9.10
N PRO A 110 -5.11 -14.41 -10.02
CA PRO A 110 -4.74 -13.06 -9.63
C PRO A 110 -5.88 -12.35 -8.92
N THR A 111 -5.53 -11.53 -7.92
CA THR A 111 -6.45 -10.63 -7.23
C THR A 111 -6.04 -9.18 -7.49
N ARG A 112 -7.00 -8.34 -7.87
CA ARG A 112 -6.79 -6.90 -8.04
C ARG A 112 -7.50 -6.13 -6.93
N TYR A 113 -6.78 -5.21 -6.28
CA TYR A 113 -7.37 -4.23 -5.38
C TYR A 113 -7.25 -2.83 -5.96
N GLU A 114 -8.33 -2.05 -5.87
CA GLU A 114 -8.39 -0.67 -6.35
C GLU A 114 -8.88 0.22 -5.22
N ILE A 115 -8.09 1.24 -4.88
CA ILE A 115 -8.43 2.23 -3.88
C ILE A 115 -8.64 3.57 -4.59
N VAL A 116 -9.77 4.18 -4.28
CA VAL A 116 -10.11 5.53 -4.67
C VAL A 116 -10.30 6.33 -3.40
N ALA A 117 -9.54 7.41 -3.22
CA ALA A 117 -9.75 8.34 -2.11
C ALA A 117 -9.86 9.76 -2.66
N CYS A 118 -11.02 10.38 -2.50
CA CYS A 118 -11.23 11.73 -3.04
C CYS A 118 -10.48 12.77 -2.22
N ASP A 119 -10.05 13.83 -2.90
CA ASP A 119 -9.69 15.08 -2.24
C ASP A 119 -10.93 15.59 -1.45
N PRO A 120 -10.76 16.30 -0.32
CA PRO A 120 -11.89 16.71 0.50
C PRO A 120 -12.88 17.61 -0.27
N VAL A 121 -14.17 17.25 -0.23
CA VAL A 121 -15.29 18.08 -0.73
C VAL A 121 -16.05 18.61 0.47
N ASP A 122 -16.09 19.93 0.63
CA ASP A 122 -16.60 20.60 1.84
C ASP A 122 -15.99 20.05 3.13
N GLY A 123 -14.72 19.61 3.07
CA GLY A 123 -13.99 19.00 4.18
C GLY A 123 -14.22 17.50 4.39
N LEU A 124 -15.09 16.86 3.61
CA LEU A 124 -15.35 15.41 3.66
C LEU A 124 -14.46 14.68 2.67
N SER A 125 -13.68 13.72 3.16
CA SER A 125 -12.99 12.74 2.32
C SER A 125 -13.74 11.42 2.36
N VAL A 126 -13.94 10.83 1.19
CA VAL A 126 -14.48 9.48 1.02
C VAL A 126 -13.42 8.63 0.36
N ALA A 127 -13.18 7.45 0.91
CA ALA A 127 -12.29 6.46 0.34
C ALA A 127 -13.00 5.12 0.18
N GLU A 128 -12.77 4.42 -0.91
CA GLU A 128 -13.35 3.11 -1.21
C GLU A 128 -12.26 2.15 -1.67
N ILE A 129 -12.38 0.89 -1.24
CA ILE A 129 -11.59 -0.21 -1.80
C ILE A 129 -12.50 -1.17 -2.54
N ARG A 130 -12.06 -1.58 -3.72
CA ARG A 130 -12.70 -2.57 -4.58
C ARG A 130 -11.77 -3.77 -4.75
N ARG A 131 -12.35 -4.96 -4.80
CA ARG A 131 -11.66 -6.20 -5.15
C ARG A 131 -12.22 -6.70 -6.47
N ASP A 132 -11.38 -6.83 -7.49
CA ASP A 132 -11.75 -7.23 -8.84
C ASP A 132 -12.92 -6.41 -9.40
N GLY A 133 -12.89 -5.09 -9.17
CA GLY A 133 -13.95 -4.15 -9.56
C GLY A 133 -15.17 -4.09 -8.64
N THR A 134 -15.33 -5.01 -7.68
CA THR A 134 -16.46 -5.03 -6.76
C THR A 134 -16.15 -4.24 -5.49
N PRO A 135 -16.96 -3.24 -5.08
CA PRO A 135 -16.77 -2.52 -3.81
C PRO A 135 -16.81 -3.45 -2.60
N VAL A 136 -15.86 -3.29 -1.67
CA VAL A 136 -15.73 -4.09 -0.44
C VAL A 136 -15.98 -3.25 0.79
N LEU A 137 -15.30 -2.10 0.91
CA LEU A 137 -15.42 -1.19 2.05
C LEU A 137 -15.32 0.26 1.59
N GLN A 138 -16.02 1.15 2.31
CA GLN A 138 -15.98 2.58 2.11
C GLN A 138 -15.83 3.29 3.46
N PHE A 139 -14.89 4.23 3.53
CA PHE A 139 -14.68 5.15 4.65
C PHE A 139 -15.14 6.54 4.28
N ALA A 140 -15.68 7.27 5.25
CA ALA A 140 -15.87 8.71 5.17
C ALA A 140 -15.26 9.34 6.41
N HIS A 141 -14.47 10.41 6.24
CA HIS A 141 -13.82 11.09 7.36
C HIS A 141 -13.62 12.58 7.11
N ARG A 142 -13.54 13.37 8.19
CA ARG A 142 -13.15 14.79 8.18
C ARG A 142 -11.95 15.00 9.07
N GLY A 143 -10.86 15.55 8.55
CA GLY A 143 -9.64 15.80 9.35
C GLY A 143 -9.13 14.56 10.09
N HIS A 144 -9.20 13.39 9.45
CA HIS A 144 -8.89 12.07 10.02
C HIS A 144 -9.83 11.56 11.11
N VAL A 145 -10.96 12.21 11.38
CA VAL A 145 -12.01 11.69 12.26
C VAL A 145 -13.04 10.98 11.40
N MET A 146 -13.27 9.70 11.69
CA MET A 146 -14.19 8.85 10.94
C MET A 146 -15.63 9.28 11.15
N GLU A 147 -16.40 9.41 10.06
CA GLU A 147 -17.86 9.57 10.07
C GLU A 147 -18.57 8.28 9.68
N ARG A 148 -17.96 7.46 8.80
CA ARG A 148 -18.47 6.15 8.39
C ARG A 148 -17.32 5.16 8.19
N PRO A 149 -17.55 3.85 8.43
CA PRO A 149 -18.80 3.24 8.91
C PRO A 149 -19.11 3.53 10.39
N ASP A 150 -20.37 3.32 10.81
CA ASP A 150 -20.85 3.64 12.17
C ASP A 150 -20.06 2.93 13.27
N ALA A 151 -19.57 1.72 12.99
CA ALA A 151 -18.78 0.92 13.92
C ALA A 151 -17.48 1.60 14.38
N ILE A 152 -16.98 2.60 13.63
CA ILE A 152 -15.76 3.35 13.96
C ILE A 152 -16.00 4.87 13.90
N ALA A 153 -17.25 5.33 13.94
CA ALA A 153 -17.53 6.76 13.94
C ALA A 153 -16.90 7.44 15.17
N GLY A 154 -16.25 8.59 14.95
CA GLY A 154 -15.50 9.31 15.98
C GLY A 154 -14.06 8.83 16.19
N GLU A 155 -13.70 7.65 15.70
CA GLU A 155 -12.32 7.15 15.78
C GLU A 155 -11.39 7.92 14.85
N SER A 156 -10.09 7.87 15.14
CA SER A 156 -9.08 8.42 14.23
C SER A 156 -8.74 7.41 13.13
N LEU A 157 -8.70 7.87 11.87
CA LEU A 157 -8.17 7.12 10.73
C LEU A 157 -6.77 6.53 11.01
N LEU A 158 -5.97 7.19 11.86
CA LEU A 158 -4.62 6.74 12.23
C LEU A 158 -4.61 5.63 13.30
N LYS A 159 -5.77 5.27 13.87
CA LYS A 159 -5.89 4.40 15.05
C LYS A 159 -6.86 3.23 14.87
N LEU A 160 -7.19 2.84 13.64
CA LEU A 160 -8.17 1.78 13.35
C LEU A 160 -7.66 0.34 13.60
N ARG A 161 -6.50 0.16 14.24
CA ARG A 161 -5.85 -1.15 14.38
C ARG A 161 -6.74 -2.17 15.06
N GLU A 162 -7.34 -1.82 16.20
CA GLU A 162 -8.18 -2.71 16.99
C GLU A 162 -9.41 -3.17 16.21
N TRP A 163 -10.12 -2.22 15.58
CA TRP A 163 -11.26 -2.54 14.73
C TRP A 163 -10.88 -3.47 13.57
N ILE A 164 -9.78 -3.17 12.88
CA ILE A 164 -9.25 -3.99 11.79
C ILE A 164 -8.92 -5.41 12.27
N GLU A 165 -8.28 -5.56 13.42
CA GLU A 165 -7.95 -6.88 13.99
C GLU A 165 -9.20 -7.69 14.34
N GLY A 166 -10.33 -7.03 14.63
CA GLY A 166 -11.63 -7.67 14.84
C GLY A 166 -12.35 -8.14 13.57
N LEU A 167 -11.99 -7.62 12.39
CA LEU A 167 -12.57 -8.08 11.11
C LEU A 167 -12.00 -9.44 10.71
N GLU A 168 -12.63 -10.16 9.80
CA GLU A 168 -12.16 -11.48 9.34
C GLU A 168 -11.75 -11.50 7.86
N GLY A 169 -10.84 -12.42 7.54
CA GLY A 169 -10.44 -12.76 6.17
C GLY A 169 -10.24 -11.56 5.25
N ARG A 170 -11.03 -11.54 4.16
CA ARG A 170 -10.95 -10.54 3.09
C ARG A 170 -11.30 -9.13 3.55
N GLU A 171 -12.20 -8.99 4.53
CA GLU A 171 -12.61 -7.68 5.03
C GLU A 171 -11.49 -7.04 5.86
N ARG A 172 -10.80 -7.84 6.70
CA ARG A 172 -9.60 -7.41 7.44
C ARG A 172 -8.51 -6.93 6.48
N GLU A 173 -8.22 -7.69 5.44
CA GLU A 173 -7.22 -7.32 4.42
C GLU A 173 -7.62 -6.01 3.72
N ALA A 174 -8.87 -5.92 3.24
CA ALA A 174 -9.37 -4.74 2.56
C ALA A 174 -9.34 -3.49 3.46
N ALA A 175 -9.70 -3.61 4.74
CA ALA A 175 -9.67 -2.52 5.70
C ALA A 175 -8.25 -2.00 5.97
N ARG A 176 -7.24 -2.89 6.06
CA ARG A 176 -5.82 -2.51 6.19
C ARG A 176 -5.35 -1.72 4.97
N LEU A 177 -5.62 -2.25 3.78
CA LEU A 177 -5.23 -1.61 2.52
C LEU A 177 -5.92 -0.25 2.37
N LEU A 178 -7.23 -0.18 2.66
CA LEU A 178 -8.02 1.06 2.57
C LEU A 178 -7.55 2.12 3.58
N GLN A 179 -7.32 1.75 4.84
CA GLN A 179 -6.80 2.68 5.85
C GLN A 179 -5.49 3.30 5.36
N TRP A 180 -4.56 2.47 4.87
CA TRP A 180 -3.27 2.95 4.40
C TRP A 180 -3.40 3.83 3.15
N GLY A 181 -4.23 3.43 2.19
CA GLY A 181 -4.52 4.23 0.99
C GLY A 181 -5.14 5.59 1.32
N ALA A 182 -6.09 5.64 2.25
CA ALA A 182 -6.70 6.88 2.72
C ALA A 182 -5.69 7.80 3.43
N ILE A 183 -4.79 7.23 4.25
CA ILE A 183 -3.71 8.00 4.90
C ILE A 183 -2.77 8.60 3.85
N LEU A 184 -2.32 7.81 2.88
CA LEU A 184 -1.42 8.27 1.82
C LEU A 184 -2.06 9.32 0.91
N GLY A 185 -3.36 9.20 0.64
CA GLY A 185 -4.10 10.18 -0.15
C GLY A 185 -4.03 11.59 0.44
N ASN A 186 -3.93 11.74 1.77
CA ASN A 186 -3.74 13.04 2.41
C ASN A 186 -2.41 13.71 2.04
N GLY A 187 -1.44 12.95 1.54
CA GLY A 187 -0.21 13.49 0.95
C GLY A 187 -0.50 14.48 -0.18
N ARG A 188 -1.63 14.40 -0.89
CA ARG A 188 -2.02 15.36 -1.94
C ARG A 188 -2.32 16.76 -1.38
N LEU A 189 -2.68 16.84 -0.09
CA LEU A 189 -3.06 18.08 0.58
C LEU A 189 -1.87 18.82 1.20
N ILE A 190 -0.72 18.15 1.34
CA ILE A 190 0.46 18.74 1.96
C ILE A 190 1.27 19.46 0.87
N PRO A 191 1.64 20.74 1.04
CA PRO A 191 2.52 21.43 0.09
C PRO A 191 3.85 20.68 -0.13
N MET A 192 4.34 20.67 -1.36
CA MET A 192 5.53 19.90 -1.78
C MET A 192 6.76 20.22 -0.93
N GLU A 193 6.93 21.48 -0.57
CA GLU A 193 8.05 22.01 0.22
C GLU A 193 8.06 21.40 1.63
N ARG A 194 6.87 21.17 2.20
CA ARG A 194 6.71 20.56 3.53
C ARG A 194 6.98 19.05 3.52
N GLN A 195 6.85 18.40 2.37
CA GLN A 195 7.11 16.96 2.20
C GLN A 195 8.58 16.65 1.84
N SER A 196 9.42 17.66 1.62
CA SER A 196 10.74 17.47 0.98
C SER A 196 11.90 17.26 1.95
N THR A 197 11.67 17.28 3.26
CA THR A 197 12.71 17.08 4.28
C THR A 197 12.43 15.81 5.09
N ALA A 198 13.12 14.72 4.76
CA ALA A 198 12.91 13.41 5.39
C ALA A 198 13.10 13.42 6.92
N THR A 199 14.02 14.24 7.45
CA THR A 199 14.28 14.34 8.90
C THR A 199 13.14 14.96 9.71
N ARG A 200 12.12 15.54 9.05
CA ARG A 200 10.92 16.09 9.69
C ARG A 200 9.77 15.08 9.76
N VAL A 201 9.94 13.91 9.15
CA VAL A 201 8.93 12.85 9.15
C VAL A 201 9.27 11.85 10.27
N PRO A 202 8.29 11.38 11.05
CA PRO A 202 8.54 10.35 12.06
C PRO A 202 9.20 9.09 11.44
N PRO A 203 10.08 8.40 12.18
CA PRO A 203 10.86 7.25 11.69
C PRO A 203 10.00 5.98 11.57
N ASN A 204 9.00 6.03 10.70
CA ASN A 204 8.00 4.99 10.50
C ASN A 204 8.35 4.03 9.34
N CYS A 205 9.41 4.32 8.59
CA CYS A 205 9.93 3.44 7.54
C CYS A 205 11.45 3.59 7.40
N TYR A 206 12.06 2.68 6.64
CA TYR A 206 13.50 2.64 6.35
C TYR A 206 14.12 4.01 6.05
N THR A 207 13.56 4.75 5.09
CA THR A 207 14.08 6.07 4.67
C THR A 207 14.07 7.09 5.82
N PHE A 208 13.08 7.03 6.69
CA PHE A 208 12.91 8.00 7.78
C PHE A 208 13.66 7.60 9.06
N GLN A 209 14.34 6.45 9.09
CA GLN A 209 15.25 6.14 10.18
C GLN A 209 16.37 7.20 10.24
N PRO A 210 16.81 7.63 11.44
CA PRO A 210 17.74 8.75 11.60
C PRO A 210 18.99 8.69 10.71
N GLU A 211 19.58 7.50 10.58
CA GLU A 211 20.77 7.22 9.78
C GLU A 211 20.56 7.42 8.27
N ASN A 212 19.33 7.18 7.78
CA ASN A 212 18.97 7.26 6.36
C ASN A 212 18.39 8.64 6.02
N ALA A 213 17.60 9.22 6.92
CA ALA A 213 16.88 10.47 6.71
C ALA A 213 17.82 11.64 6.42
N VAL A 214 18.99 11.67 7.07
CA VAL A 214 20.01 12.72 6.87
C VAL A 214 20.63 12.71 5.46
N ARG A 215 20.50 11.61 4.73
CA ARG A 215 21.02 11.44 3.35
C ARG A 215 19.92 11.39 2.29
N ALA A 216 18.65 11.37 2.72
CA ALA A 216 17.51 11.20 1.84
C ALA A 216 17.20 12.52 1.10
N ARG A 217 17.11 12.44 -0.22
CA ARG A 217 16.66 13.52 -1.09
C ARG A 217 15.36 13.11 -1.78
N ARG A 218 14.41 14.04 -1.86
CA ARG A 218 13.15 13.82 -2.58
C ARG A 218 13.48 13.60 -4.06
N VAL A 219 12.99 12.50 -4.63
CA VAL A 219 13.09 12.16 -6.05
C VAL A 219 11.78 11.54 -6.50
N GLY A 220 11.69 11.18 -7.78
CA GLY A 220 10.51 10.54 -8.34
C GLY A 220 9.47 11.58 -8.79
N LYS A 221 8.84 11.28 -9.92
CA LYS A 221 7.74 12.08 -10.45
C LYS A 221 6.45 11.73 -9.69
N ILE A 222 5.64 12.75 -9.40
CA ILE A 222 4.26 12.54 -8.96
C ILE A 222 3.40 12.41 -10.21
N ILE A 223 2.60 11.35 -10.27
CA ILE A 223 1.67 11.10 -11.36
C ILE A 223 0.27 11.27 -10.79
N ASP A 224 -0.52 12.18 -11.37
CA ASP A 224 -1.91 12.34 -10.95
C ASP A 224 -2.79 11.38 -11.77
N PHE A 225 -3.35 10.38 -11.11
CA PHE A 225 -4.26 9.40 -11.70
C PHE A 225 -5.74 9.80 -11.62
N SER A 226 -6.06 10.95 -11.02
CA SER A 226 -7.44 11.39 -10.83
C SER A 226 -8.19 11.71 -12.13
N GLY A 227 -7.47 12.11 -13.18
CA GLY A 227 -8.04 12.55 -14.46
C GLY A 227 -8.49 11.42 -15.41
N GLY A 228 -8.38 10.15 -15.03
CA GLY A 228 -8.87 9.00 -15.79
C GLY A 228 -8.09 8.63 -17.08
N ALA A 229 -7.19 9.50 -17.57
CA ALA A 229 -6.34 9.23 -18.73
C ALA A 229 -5.25 8.18 -18.46
N LEU A 230 -4.87 8.01 -17.19
CA LEU A 230 -3.93 7.01 -16.72
C LEU A 230 -4.62 6.17 -15.66
N VAL A 231 -4.30 4.88 -15.64
CA VAL A 231 -4.78 3.96 -14.62
C VAL A 231 -3.56 3.34 -13.93
N PRO A 232 -3.50 3.29 -12.58
CA PRO A 232 -2.38 2.66 -11.91
C PRO A 232 -2.22 1.19 -12.34
N LEU A 233 -0.98 0.77 -12.52
CA LEU A 233 -0.56 -0.56 -13.00
C LEU A 233 -1.07 -0.97 -14.38
N ASP A 234 -1.63 -0.07 -15.20
CA ASP A 234 -2.13 -0.46 -16.54
C ASP A 234 -1.01 -0.93 -17.49
N HIS A 235 0.22 -0.49 -17.20
CA HIS A 235 1.43 -0.93 -17.90
C HIS A 235 2.02 -2.24 -17.37
N PHE A 236 1.39 -2.85 -16.36
CA PHE A 236 1.85 -4.05 -15.68
C PHE A 236 0.97 -5.25 -16.04
N ASP A 237 1.54 -6.23 -16.74
CA ASP A 237 0.84 -7.42 -17.24
C ASP A 237 0.99 -8.66 -16.34
N GLY A 238 1.62 -8.52 -15.16
CA GLY A 238 1.89 -9.64 -14.26
C GLY A 238 2.99 -10.61 -14.73
N THR A 239 3.62 -10.36 -15.89
CA THR A 239 4.69 -11.20 -16.45
C THR A 239 6.04 -10.50 -16.50
N ARG A 240 6.03 -9.16 -16.60
CA ARG A 240 7.23 -8.31 -16.64
C ARG A 240 8.26 -8.61 -15.53
N TYR A 241 7.80 -9.14 -14.39
CA TYR A 241 8.65 -9.43 -13.22
C TYR A 241 8.91 -10.93 -13.00
N ARG A 242 8.44 -11.83 -13.87
CA ARG A 242 8.68 -13.29 -13.76
C ARG A 242 10.05 -13.77 -14.27
N GLN A 243 10.81 -12.90 -14.95
CA GLN A 243 12.03 -13.28 -15.68
C GLN A 243 13.33 -12.71 -15.09
N ARG A 244 13.36 -12.35 -13.81
CA ARG A 244 14.60 -11.91 -13.15
C ARG A 244 15.02 -12.89 -12.08
#